data_AF-A0AAE0BNQ6-F1
#
_entry.id   AF-A0AAE0BNQ6-F1
#
_cell.length_a   1.000
_cell.length_b   1.000
_cell.length_c   1.000
_cell.angle_alpha   90.00
_cell.angle_beta   90.00
_cell.angle_gamma   90.00
#
_symmetry.space_group_name_H-M   'P 1'
#
loop_
_entity.id
_entity.type
_entity.pdbx_description
1 polymer ?
#
loop_
_entity_poly.entity_id
_entity_poly.type
_entity_poly.pdbx_seq_one_letter_code
_entity_poly.pdbx_strand_id
1 'polypeptide(L)'
;MSLDNFDLVDKYLCKGSGKQLLYGVGVDGSDLAKKCFEVAASLVNTEKGDRLYVLHITTLKDVSEAREPTNSSVRASILAAPDHLKSEYELLAHKLGMEIIWITETRLGEDKSISEKLCELVERLQLDFMVLGAYGTTDEGLEMREFLKNKFGAVSDESLRAANSSLIMVKSTSYDLESCRRWVLATDNSPAAQAAFALLIKRMVKKGDKVDVVYASEIVSHTTLLEGYKDEMAKAEIDGQIVFRRSHPGESLTDSLTNYCREVDADFLCIGASGYGEAKLGSDPREMEELRKMQH
;
A
#
# COMPACT_ATOMS: atom_id res chain seq x y z
N MET A 1 -24.35 -13.71 -10.18
CA MET A 1 -23.55 -14.25 -9.06
C MET A 1 -24.15 -13.68 -7.79
N SER A 2 -24.55 -14.52 -6.84
CA SER A 2 -25.13 -14.07 -5.56
C SER A 2 -24.05 -13.42 -4.69
N LEU A 3 -24.47 -12.49 -3.83
CA LEU A 3 -23.64 -11.74 -2.89
C LEU A 3 -23.07 -12.60 -1.73
N ASP A 4 -23.22 -13.93 -1.81
CA ASP A 4 -22.70 -14.91 -0.84
C ASP A 4 -21.16 -14.86 -0.69
N ASN A 5 -20.47 -14.12 -1.56
CA ASN A 5 -19.03 -13.92 -1.49
C ASN A 5 -18.58 -12.98 -0.37
N PHE A 6 -19.39 -12.04 0.11
CA PHE A 6 -18.98 -11.18 1.23
C PHE A 6 -18.83 -11.97 2.53
N ASP A 7 -19.63 -13.02 2.72
CA ASP A 7 -19.50 -13.95 3.86
C ASP A 7 -18.23 -14.80 3.76
N LEU A 8 -17.77 -15.12 2.55
CA LEU A 8 -16.49 -15.81 2.34
C LEU A 8 -15.32 -14.88 2.65
N VAL A 9 -15.38 -13.64 2.15
CA VAL A 9 -14.38 -12.63 2.49
C VAL A 9 -14.35 -12.40 4.01
N ASP A 10 -15.49 -12.39 4.69
CA ASP A 10 -15.53 -12.35 6.16
C ASP A 10 -14.90 -13.58 6.81
N LYS A 11 -15.04 -14.77 6.24
CA LYS A 11 -14.32 -15.94 6.77
C LYS A 11 -12.80 -15.81 6.61
N TYR A 12 -12.31 -15.09 5.61
CA TYR A 12 -10.88 -14.88 5.39
C TYR A 12 -10.31 -13.68 6.17
N LEU A 13 -11.05 -12.57 6.22
CA LEU A 13 -10.64 -11.32 6.87
C LEU A 13 -11.04 -11.27 8.35
N CYS A 14 -12.15 -11.92 8.71
CA CYS A 14 -12.82 -11.80 10.01
C CYS A 14 -12.86 -13.13 10.78
N LYS A 15 -11.81 -13.97 10.70
CA LYS A 15 -11.55 -14.96 11.78
C LYS A 15 -11.28 -14.20 13.09
N GLY A 16 -12.35 -13.75 13.73
CA GLY A 16 -12.38 -12.87 14.90
C GLY A 16 -12.68 -11.41 14.52
N SER A 17 -13.94 -11.01 14.65
CA SER A 17 -14.31 -9.61 14.88
C SER A 17 -13.60 -9.12 16.16
N GLY A 18 -12.37 -8.62 16.03
CA GLY A 18 -11.50 -8.34 17.18
C GLY A 18 -10.04 -8.74 17.00
N LYS A 19 -9.65 -9.33 15.87
CA LYS A 19 -8.23 -9.50 15.56
C LYS A 19 -7.60 -8.10 15.41
N GLN A 20 -6.54 -7.81 16.16
CA GLN A 20 -5.67 -6.66 15.95
C GLN A 20 -5.09 -6.70 14.53
N LEU A 21 -4.96 -5.55 13.86
CA LEU A 21 -4.20 -5.42 12.62
C LEU A 21 -2.73 -5.13 12.92
N LEU A 22 -1.84 -5.75 12.16
CA LEU A 22 -0.41 -5.57 12.25
C LEU A 22 0.09 -4.83 11.00
N TYR A 23 0.61 -3.63 11.20
CA TYR A 23 1.19 -2.79 10.15
C TYR A 23 2.70 -2.86 10.23
N GLY A 24 3.38 -3.11 9.11
CA GLY A 24 4.83 -2.93 8.95
C GLY A 24 5.12 -1.73 8.08
N VAL A 25 6.01 -0.83 8.51
CA VAL A 25 6.52 0.24 7.67
C VAL A 25 8.01 0.03 7.39
N GLY A 26 8.37 -0.07 6.11
CA GLY A 26 9.77 -0.14 5.69
C GLY A 26 10.42 1.23 5.76
N VAL A 27 11.57 1.34 6.44
CA VAL A 27 12.29 2.61 6.62
C VAL A 27 13.77 2.51 6.21
N ASP A 28 14.22 3.53 5.48
CA ASP A 28 15.60 3.69 4.98
C ASP A 28 16.24 5.03 5.40
N GLY A 29 15.55 5.80 6.23
CA GLY A 29 15.98 7.15 6.66
C GLY A 29 15.60 8.28 5.70
N SER A 30 14.95 7.98 4.55
CA SER A 30 14.46 9.01 3.64
C SER A 30 13.29 9.81 4.23
N ASP A 31 13.08 11.02 3.72
CA ASP A 31 11.88 11.82 4.04
C ASP A 31 10.59 11.10 3.63
N LEU A 32 10.63 10.32 2.55
CA LEU A 32 9.48 9.53 2.12
C LEU A 32 9.20 8.39 3.11
N ALA A 33 10.21 7.75 3.70
CA ALA A 33 10.02 6.76 4.75
C ALA A 33 9.37 7.35 6.01
N LYS A 34 9.71 8.58 6.39
CA LYS A 34 9.04 9.30 7.50
C LYS A 34 7.57 9.51 7.22
N LYS A 35 7.25 9.91 6.00
CA LYS A 35 5.86 10.05 5.56
C LYS A 35 5.12 8.71 5.51
N CYS A 36 5.79 7.62 5.11
CA CYS A 36 5.23 6.27 5.19
C CYS A 36 4.86 5.91 6.63
N PHE A 37 5.74 6.26 7.57
CA PHE A 37 5.50 6.06 8.99
C PHE A 37 4.28 6.85 9.48
N GLU A 38 4.17 8.13 9.12
CA GLU A 38 3.01 8.96 9.48
C GLU A 38 1.70 8.42 8.89
N VAL A 39 1.71 8.00 7.63
CA VAL A 39 0.55 7.35 6.99
C VAL A 39 0.17 6.07 7.74
N ALA A 40 1.14 5.19 8.03
CA ALA A 40 0.90 3.96 8.77
C ALA A 40 0.36 4.23 10.18
N ALA A 41 0.98 5.15 10.91
CA ALA A 41 0.57 5.60 12.23
C ALA A 41 -0.87 6.12 12.23
N SER A 42 -1.24 6.90 11.21
CA SER A 42 -2.58 7.45 11.07
C SER A 42 -3.65 6.36 10.83
N LEU A 43 -3.27 5.20 10.29
CA LEU A 43 -4.17 4.08 9.99
C LEU A 43 -4.37 3.16 11.19
N VAL A 44 -3.34 3.00 12.02
CA VAL A 44 -3.39 2.19 13.24
C VAL A 44 -4.52 2.65 14.16
N ASN A 45 -5.33 1.71 14.62
CA ASN A 45 -6.32 1.95 15.66
C ASN A 45 -5.87 1.29 16.97
N THR A 46 -5.21 2.07 17.83
CA THR A 46 -4.69 1.60 19.13
C THR A 46 -5.80 1.15 20.08
N GLU A 47 -7.00 1.72 19.99
CA GLU A 47 -8.16 1.29 20.78
C GLU A 47 -8.63 -0.12 20.40
N LYS A 48 -8.43 -0.53 19.14
CA LYS A 48 -8.68 -1.90 18.65
C LYS A 48 -7.49 -2.84 18.89
N GLY A 49 -6.40 -2.34 19.47
CA GLY A 49 -5.17 -3.10 19.73
C GLY A 49 -4.27 -3.27 18.51
N ASP A 50 -4.49 -2.52 17.44
CA ASP A 50 -3.61 -2.55 16.26
C ASP A 50 -2.18 -2.14 16.62
N ARG A 51 -1.19 -2.66 15.89
CA ARG A 51 0.24 -2.45 16.18
C ARG A 51 1.00 -1.96 14.96
N LEU A 52 2.02 -1.14 15.21
CA LEU A 52 2.93 -0.63 14.20
C LEU A 52 4.35 -1.18 14.41
N TYR A 53 4.85 -1.91 13.42
CA TYR A 53 6.22 -2.39 13.31
C TYR A 53 6.99 -1.47 12.39
N VAL A 54 8.15 -1.02 12.82
CA VAL A 54 9.09 -0.27 11.99
C VAL A 54 10.19 -1.22 11.54
N LEU A 55 10.29 -1.44 10.23
CA LEU A 55 11.14 -2.45 9.62
C LEU A 55 12.32 -1.78 8.92
N HIS A 56 13.53 -2.05 9.39
CA HIS A 56 14.76 -1.55 8.78
C HIS A 56 15.66 -2.70 8.33
N ILE A 57 16.12 -2.66 7.08
CA ILE A 57 17.11 -3.61 6.55
C ILE A 57 18.44 -2.88 6.40
N THR A 58 19.41 -3.24 7.22
CA THR A 58 20.77 -2.70 7.14
C THR A 58 21.58 -3.48 6.09
N THR A 59 22.33 -2.78 5.25
CA THR A 59 23.25 -3.40 4.29
C THR A 59 24.69 -3.43 4.82
N LEU A 60 25.52 -4.35 4.32
CA LEU A 60 26.95 -4.39 4.70
C LEU A 60 27.69 -3.09 4.34
N LYS A 61 27.23 -2.37 3.30
CA LYS A 61 27.76 -1.06 2.91
C LYS A 61 27.58 -0.08 4.07
N ASP A 62 26.37 -0.01 4.63
CA ASP A 62 26.04 0.88 5.76
C ASP A 62 26.93 0.58 6.99
N VAL A 63 27.19 -0.71 7.25
CA VAL A 63 28.08 -1.14 8.35
C VAL A 63 29.54 -0.76 8.09
N SER A 64 30.01 -0.87 6.85
CA SER A 64 31.38 -0.54 6.48
C SER A 64 31.66 0.97 6.47
N GLU A 65 30.71 1.77 5.98
CA GLU A 65 30.82 3.24 5.95
C GLU A 65 30.70 3.88 7.34
N ALA A 66 30.03 3.20 8.28
CA ALA A 66 30.04 3.59 9.69
C ALA A 66 31.42 3.42 10.35
N ARG A 67 32.27 2.51 9.84
CA ARG A 67 33.60 2.22 10.41
C ARG A 67 34.70 3.14 9.87
N GLU A 68 34.62 3.54 8.61
CA GLU A 68 35.62 4.41 7.96
C GLU A 68 34.96 5.59 7.24
N PRO A 69 34.46 6.58 8.01
CA PRO A 69 33.67 7.66 7.45
C PRO A 69 34.56 8.64 6.65
N THR A 70 34.28 8.84 5.36
CA THR A 70 34.90 9.90 4.54
C THR A 70 34.21 11.24 4.77
N ASN A 71 34.90 12.37 4.67
CA ASN A 71 34.40 13.70 5.09
C ASN A 71 33.01 14.12 4.52
N SER A 72 32.59 13.59 3.37
CA SER A 72 31.24 13.82 2.81
C SER A 72 30.23 12.70 3.12
N SER A 73 30.68 11.48 3.44
CA SER A 73 29.81 10.34 3.78
C SER A 73 29.50 10.21 5.28
N VAL A 74 30.25 10.89 6.17
CA VAL A 74 30.06 10.79 7.63
C VAL A 74 28.64 11.13 8.07
N ARG A 75 28.05 12.20 7.53
CA ARG A 75 26.71 12.63 7.93
C ARG A 75 25.65 11.66 7.41
N ALA A 76 25.77 11.20 6.18
CA ALA A 76 24.84 10.23 5.61
C ALA A 76 24.90 8.88 6.35
N SER A 77 26.10 8.40 6.67
CA SER A 77 26.27 7.11 7.37
C SER A 77 25.81 7.17 8.84
N ILE A 78 26.01 8.30 9.54
CA ILE A 78 25.48 8.48 10.90
C ILE A 78 23.95 8.55 10.90
N LEU A 79 23.36 9.29 9.95
CA LEU A 79 21.91 9.43 9.86
C LEU A 79 21.22 8.12 9.44
N ALA A 80 21.90 7.27 8.67
CA ALA A 80 21.41 5.94 8.30
C ALA A 80 21.75 4.84 9.33
N ALA A 81 22.45 5.17 10.41
CA ALA A 81 22.80 4.18 11.43
C ALA A 81 21.53 3.65 12.13
N PRO A 82 21.40 2.32 12.35
CA PRO A 82 20.18 1.73 12.90
C PRO A 82 19.72 2.34 14.23
N ASP A 83 20.65 2.63 15.14
CA ASP A 83 20.33 3.24 16.44
C ASP A 83 19.84 4.70 16.31
N HIS A 84 20.37 5.43 15.34
CA HIS A 84 19.93 6.79 15.05
C HIS A 84 18.51 6.79 14.48
N LEU A 85 18.27 5.97 13.45
CA LEU A 85 16.95 5.80 12.86
C LEU A 85 15.93 5.34 13.90
N LYS A 86 16.27 4.35 14.73
CA LYS A 86 15.41 3.89 15.82
C LYS A 86 15.00 5.05 16.73
N SER A 87 15.97 5.81 17.21
CA SER A 87 15.72 6.95 18.10
C SER A 87 14.83 8.02 17.44
N GLU A 88 15.04 8.27 16.14
CA GLU A 88 14.22 9.20 15.37
C GLU A 88 12.77 8.74 15.27
N TYR A 89 12.53 7.48 14.90
CA TYR A 89 11.16 6.95 14.77
C TYR A 89 10.47 6.75 16.11
N GLU A 90 11.19 6.44 17.19
CA GLU A 90 10.64 6.43 18.55
C GLU A 90 10.19 7.83 18.97
N LEU A 91 10.96 8.87 18.62
CA LEU A 91 10.57 10.26 18.88
C LEU A 91 9.33 10.67 18.06
N LEU A 92 9.24 10.25 16.79
CA LEU A 92 8.06 10.48 15.96
C LEU A 92 6.84 9.76 16.54
N ALA A 93 6.98 8.49 16.93
CA ALA A 93 5.93 7.71 17.57
C ALA A 93 5.42 8.39 18.86
N HIS A 94 6.34 8.85 19.71
CA HIS A 94 6.01 9.58 20.93
C HIS A 94 5.22 10.87 20.65
N LYS A 95 5.59 11.65 19.61
CA LYS A 95 4.83 12.84 19.20
C LYS A 95 3.42 12.53 18.74
N LEU A 96 3.21 11.36 18.14
CA LEU A 96 1.91 10.86 17.72
C LEU A 96 1.15 10.13 18.84
N GLY A 97 1.72 10.02 20.04
CA GLY A 97 1.10 9.35 21.18
C GLY A 97 0.94 7.84 20.99
N MET A 98 1.86 7.19 20.28
CA MET A 98 1.80 5.76 20.00
C MET A 98 3.11 5.03 20.33
N GLU A 99 3.00 3.73 20.58
CA GLU A 99 4.13 2.82 20.73
C GLU A 99 4.45 2.13 19.39
N ILE A 100 5.73 1.86 19.16
CA ILE A 100 6.22 1.17 17.96
C ILE A 100 7.07 -0.04 18.33
N ILE A 101 7.09 -1.03 17.45
CA ILE A 101 7.95 -2.21 17.56
C ILE A 101 9.04 -2.09 16.50
N TRP A 102 10.26 -1.78 16.92
CA TRP A 102 11.41 -1.66 16.03
C TRP A 102 12.02 -3.02 15.70
N ILE A 103 12.11 -3.35 14.41
CA ILE A 103 12.72 -4.58 13.89
C ILE A 103 13.83 -4.20 12.91
N THR A 104 15.04 -4.69 13.16
CA THR A 104 16.17 -4.55 12.24
C THR A 104 16.67 -5.91 11.83
N GLU A 105 16.92 -6.08 10.53
CA GLU A 105 17.64 -7.23 9.98
C GLU A 105 18.87 -6.74 9.20
N THR A 106 19.90 -7.58 9.13
CA THR A 106 21.08 -7.29 8.31
C THR A 106 21.06 -8.14 7.06
N ARG A 107 21.27 -7.50 5.91
CA ARG A 107 21.47 -8.18 4.63
C ARG A 107 22.95 -8.60 4.50
N LEU A 108 23.23 -9.87 4.80
CA LEU A 108 24.56 -10.45 4.75
C LEU A 108 24.92 -10.88 3.31
N GLY A 109 25.29 -9.92 2.46
CA GLY A 109 25.72 -10.17 1.09
C GLY A 109 24.70 -9.74 0.03
N GLU A 110 24.78 -10.37 -1.14
CA GLU A 110 23.95 -10.10 -2.33
C GLU A 110 22.98 -11.26 -2.63
N ASP A 111 22.88 -12.24 -1.74
CA ASP A 111 22.05 -13.44 -1.93
C ASP A 111 20.55 -13.14 -1.92
N LYS A 112 20.14 -12.08 -1.21
CA LYS A 112 18.76 -11.59 -1.18
C LYS A 112 18.67 -10.10 -1.39
N SER A 113 17.64 -9.67 -2.12
CA SER A 113 17.28 -8.27 -2.27
C SER A 113 16.73 -7.69 -0.94
N ILE A 114 16.63 -6.36 -0.85
CA ILE A 114 15.98 -5.72 0.31
C ILE A 114 14.49 -6.08 0.36
N SER A 115 13.83 -6.14 -0.78
CA SER A 115 12.43 -6.53 -0.92
C SER A 115 12.19 -7.97 -0.48
N GLU A 116 13.04 -8.92 -0.85
CA GLU A 116 12.96 -10.31 -0.38
C GLU A 116 13.05 -10.40 1.14
N LYS A 117 14.01 -9.68 1.74
CA LYS A 117 14.14 -9.60 3.21
C LYS A 117 12.92 -8.98 3.88
N LEU A 118 12.34 -7.93 3.29
CA LEU A 118 11.11 -7.32 3.80
C LEU A 118 9.92 -8.28 3.69
N CYS A 119 9.77 -9.00 2.57
CA CYS A 119 8.73 -10.02 2.41
C CYS A 119 8.88 -11.15 3.43
N GLU A 120 10.10 -11.64 3.68
CA GLU A 120 10.39 -12.62 4.74
C GLU A 120 10.00 -12.10 6.13
N LEU A 121 10.27 -10.82 6.41
CA LEU A 121 9.87 -10.18 7.66
C LEU A 121 8.35 -10.10 7.80
N VAL A 122 7.66 -9.66 6.75
CA VAL A 122 6.20 -9.58 6.69
C VAL A 122 5.57 -10.93 6.98
N GLU A 123 6.05 -11.99 6.34
CA GLU A 123 5.54 -13.35 6.55
C GLU A 123 5.82 -13.86 7.96
N ARG A 124 7.06 -13.70 8.44
CA ARG A 124 7.47 -14.15 9.77
C ARG A 124 6.70 -13.46 10.88
N LEU A 125 6.45 -12.15 10.73
CA LEU A 125 5.71 -11.34 11.68
C LEU A 125 4.19 -11.41 11.45
N GLN A 126 3.75 -12.08 10.38
CA GLN A 126 2.34 -12.18 9.95
C GLN A 126 1.66 -10.81 9.84
N LEU A 127 2.36 -9.85 9.22
CA LEU A 127 1.83 -8.49 9.05
C LEU A 127 0.63 -8.52 8.08
N ASP A 128 -0.44 -7.82 8.43
CA ASP A 128 -1.63 -7.70 7.57
C ASP A 128 -1.39 -6.63 6.49
N PHE A 129 -0.61 -5.59 6.82
CA PHE A 129 -0.24 -4.51 5.91
C PHE A 129 1.26 -4.24 5.91
N MET A 130 1.81 -4.00 4.72
CA MET A 130 3.16 -3.44 4.53
C MET A 130 3.06 -2.06 3.87
N VAL A 131 3.67 -1.05 4.49
CA VAL A 131 3.68 0.35 4.06
C VAL A 131 5.06 0.71 3.54
N LEU A 132 5.13 1.15 2.28
CA LEU A 132 6.38 1.49 1.60
C LEU A 132 6.24 2.79 0.80
N GLY A 133 7.35 3.49 0.64
CA GLY A 133 7.45 4.61 -0.28
C GLY A 133 7.34 4.10 -1.72
N ALA A 134 6.72 4.88 -2.61
CA ALA A 134 6.66 4.55 -4.03
C ALA A 134 8.06 4.41 -4.66
N TYR A 135 9.06 5.08 -4.09
CA TYR A 135 10.48 4.94 -4.40
C TYR A 135 11.32 5.18 -3.13
N GLY A 136 12.59 4.78 -3.14
CA GLY A 136 13.52 5.01 -2.03
C GLY A 136 14.47 6.18 -2.28
N THR A 137 15.49 6.35 -1.44
CA THR A 137 16.61 7.26 -1.73
C THR A 137 17.32 6.83 -3.01
N THR A 138 17.11 7.56 -4.12
CA THR A 138 18.03 7.50 -5.25
C THR A 138 19.01 8.66 -5.13
N ASP A 139 20.30 8.35 -5.19
CA ASP A 139 21.40 9.34 -5.33
C ASP A 139 21.34 10.09 -6.68
N GLU A 140 20.36 9.75 -7.52
CA GLU A 140 20.19 10.26 -8.86
C GLU A 140 19.55 11.66 -8.81
N GLY A 141 20.13 12.61 -9.55
CA GLY A 141 19.77 14.02 -9.53
C GLY A 141 18.30 14.32 -9.88
N LEU A 142 17.92 15.60 -9.73
CA LEU A 142 16.56 16.11 -9.94
C LEU A 142 15.89 15.65 -11.25
N GLU A 143 16.65 15.50 -12.34
CA GLU A 143 16.14 15.05 -13.64
C GLU A 143 15.66 13.58 -13.62
N MET A 144 16.36 12.70 -12.89
CA MET A 144 15.95 11.31 -12.75
C MET A 144 14.72 11.19 -11.84
N ARG A 145 14.56 12.09 -10.86
CA ARG A 145 13.35 12.15 -10.03
C ARG A 145 12.11 12.46 -10.87
N GLU A 146 12.20 13.28 -11.91
CA GLU A 146 11.08 13.51 -12.83
C GLU A 146 10.75 12.27 -13.67
N PHE A 147 11.77 11.55 -14.14
CA PHE A 147 11.58 10.29 -14.86
C PHE A 147 10.96 9.19 -13.96
N LEU A 148 11.33 9.17 -12.67
CA LEU A 148 10.82 8.24 -11.67
C LEU A 148 9.45 8.64 -11.09
N LYS A 149 8.91 9.84 -11.37
CA LYS A 149 7.55 10.23 -10.93
C LYS A 149 6.48 9.22 -11.35
N ASN A 150 6.73 8.50 -12.45
CA ASN A 150 5.78 7.54 -13.04
C ASN A 150 6.19 6.06 -12.84
N LYS A 151 7.21 5.78 -12.02
CA LYS A 151 7.70 4.40 -11.79
C LYS A 151 7.85 4.10 -10.30
N PHE A 152 7.48 2.89 -9.92
CA PHE A 152 7.83 2.36 -8.60
C PHE A 152 9.33 2.09 -8.53
N GLY A 153 9.93 2.34 -7.37
CA GLY A 153 11.29 1.89 -7.06
C GLY A 153 11.33 0.35 -7.03
N ALA A 154 12.52 -0.22 -7.23
CA ALA A 154 12.69 -1.67 -7.35
C ALA A 154 12.13 -2.45 -6.14
N VAL A 155 12.43 -1.99 -4.92
CA VAL A 155 11.92 -2.61 -3.68
C VAL A 155 10.39 -2.61 -3.67
N SER A 156 9.79 -1.47 -3.97
CA SER A 156 8.34 -1.27 -3.96
C SER A 156 7.61 -2.11 -5.01
N ASP A 157 8.14 -2.15 -6.23
CA ASP A 157 7.59 -2.95 -7.33
C ASP A 157 7.68 -4.45 -6.99
N GLU A 158 8.84 -4.93 -6.55
CA GLU A 158 9.04 -6.34 -6.21
C GLU A 158 8.16 -6.76 -5.02
N SER A 159 8.10 -5.93 -3.98
CA SER A 159 7.23 -6.15 -2.82
C SER A 159 5.74 -6.20 -3.21
N LEU A 160 5.29 -5.37 -4.15
CA LEU A 160 3.92 -5.41 -4.67
C LEU A 160 3.57 -6.77 -5.31
N ARG A 161 4.56 -7.46 -5.87
CA ARG A 161 4.36 -8.77 -6.51
C ARG A 161 4.50 -9.94 -5.55
N ALA A 162 5.43 -9.84 -4.61
CA ALA A 162 5.88 -10.97 -3.81
C ALA A 162 5.29 -11.01 -2.40
N ALA A 163 4.86 -9.88 -1.82
CA ALA A 163 4.43 -9.88 -0.43
C ALA A 163 3.08 -10.58 -0.26
N ASN A 164 3.00 -11.41 0.78
CA ASN A 164 1.77 -12.10 1.19
C ASN A 164 0.84 -11.24 2.07
N SER A 165 1.07 -9.92 2.10
CA SER A 165 0.29 -8.93 2.86
C SER A 165 -0.30 -7.88 1.93
N SER A 166 -1.27 -7.09 2.40
CA SER A 166 -1.75 -5.93 1.65
C SER A 166 -0.68 -4.84 1.62
N LEU A 167 -0.40 -4.25 0.45
CA LEU A 167 0.53 -3.13 0.35
C LEU A 167 -0.16 -1.77 0.42
N ILE A 168 0.47 -0.83 1.11
CA ILE A 168 0.13 0.59 1.11
C ILE A 168 1.32 1.35 0.53
N MET A 169 1.11 1.92 -0.65
CA MET A 169 2.15 2.65 -1.39
C MET A 169 1.98 4.16 -1.21
N VAL A 170 2.99 4.80 -0.60
CA VAL A 170 2.95 6.25 -0.30
C VAL A 170 3.76 7.02 -1.34
N LYS A 171 3.13 8.02 -1.98
CA LYS A 171 3.78 8.86 -2.97
C LYS A 171 4.51 10.01 -2.28
N SER A 172 5.61 10.46 -2.85
CA SER A 172 6.26 11.70 -2.40
C SER A 172 5.36 12.93 -2.53
N THR A 173 4.44 12.92 -3.49
CA THR A 173 3.44 13.97 -3.70
C THR A 173 2.18 13.81 -2.86
N SER A 174 2.07 12.78 -2.00
CA SER A 174 0.96 12.70 -1.04
C SER A 174 0.96 13.95 -0.14
N TYR A 175 -0.16 14.30 0.45
CA TYR A 175 -0.26 15.41 1.40
C TYR A 175 -0.45 14.85 2.81
N ASP A 176 -0.38 15.73 3.81
CA ASP A 176 -0.65 15.37 5.19
C ASP A 176 -2.12 14.97 5.32
N LEU A 177 -2.38 13.83 5.96
CA LEU A 177 -3.73 13.29 6.06
C LEU A 177 -4.54 14.04 7.11
N GLU A 178 -5.75 14.45 6.73
CA GLU A 178 -6.72 15.01 7.67
C GLU A 178 -7.38 13.92 8.55
N SER A 179 -8.16 14.36 9.55
CA SER A 179 -8.87 13.45 10.46
C SER A 179 -10.00 12.67 9.78
N CYS A 180 -10.57 13.21 8.70
CA CYS A 180 -11.61 12.57 7.90
C CYS A 180 -11.07 12.35 6.50
N ARG A 181 -11.11 11.10 6.04
CA ARG A 181 -10.47 10.68 4.79
C ARG A 181 -11.47 10.40 3.71
N ARG A 182 -11.04 10.60 2.47
CA ARG A 182 -11.74 10.14 1.29
C ARG A 182 -11.03 8.96 0.65
N TRP A 183 -11.73 7.84 0.64
CA TRP A 183 -11.30 6.59 0.05
C TRP A 183 -11.98 6.42 -1.30
N VAL A 184 -11.21 6.05 -2.31
CA VAL A 184 -11.72 5.58 -3.60
C VAL A 184 -11.39 4.11 -3.71
N LEU A 185 -12.39 3.25 -3.91
CA LEU A 185 -12.19 1.85 -4.27
C LEU A 185 -12.45 1.70 -5.77
N ALA A 186 -11.43 1.31 -6.53
CA ALA A 186 -11.64 0.85 -7.90
C ALA A 186 -12.11 -0.62 -7.89
N THR A 187 -13.23 -0.89 -8.54
CA THR A 187 -13.78 -2.24 -8.62
C THR A 187 -14.11 -2.62 -10.06
N ASP A 188 -13.73 -3.83 -10.43
CA ASP A 188 -14.22 -4.58 -11.59
C ASP A 188 -15.22 -5.69 -11.15
N ASN A 189 -15.63 -5.64 -9.87
CA ASN A 189 -16.41 -6.65 -9.18
C ASN A 189 -15.79 -8.06 -9.14
N SER A 190 -14.47 -8.17 -9.34
CA SER A 190 -13.73 -9.41 -9.13
C SER A 190 -13.70 -9.81 -7.65
N PRO A 191 -13.42 -11.09 -7.32
CA PRO A 191 -13.23 -11.52 -5.94
C PRO A 191 -12.15 -10.72 -5.20
N ALA A 192 -11.08 -10.31 -5.88
CA ALA A 192 -10.02 -9.49 -5.28
C ALA A 192 -10.53 -8.08 -4.93
N ALA A 193 -11.29 -7.44 -5.82
CA ALA A 193 -11.89 -6.13 -5.55
C ALA A 193 -12.93 -6.21 -4.42
N GLN A 194 -13.74 -7.27 -4.37
CA GLN A 194 -14.68 -7.53 -3.27
C GLN A 194 -13.96 -7.75 -1.94
N ALA A 195 -12.82 -8.46 -1.95
CA ALA A 195 -11.99 -8.64 -0.76
C ALA A 195 -11.40 -7.31 -0.27
N ALA A 196 -10.87 -6.49 -1.19
CA ALA A 196 -10.36 -5.17 -0.88
C ALA A 196 -11.45 -4.25 -0.30
N PHE A 197 -12.66 -4.28 -0.87
CA PHE A 197 -13.81 -3.56 -0.33
C PHE A 197 -14.11 -3.97 1.10
N ALA A 198 -14.30 -5.27 1.36
CA ALA A 198 -14.68 -5.72 2.70
C ALA A 198 -13.59 -5.40 3.73
N LEU A 199 -12.31 -5.51 3.35
CA LEU A 199 -11.19 -5.06 4.19
C LEU A 199 -11.30 -3.56 4.50
N LEU A 200 -11.51 -2.74 3.47
CA LEU A 200 -11.62 -1.28 3.58
C LEU A 200 -12.72 -0.89 4.59
N ILE A 201 -13.97 -1.24 4.32
CA ILE A 201 -15.11 -0.81 5.16
C ILE A 201 -15.15 -1.47 6.53
N LYS A 202 -14.70 -2.72 6.70
CA LYS A 202 -14.79 -3.40 8.01
C LYS A 202 -13.62 -3.04 8.92
N ARG A 203 -12.47 -2.66 8.36
CA ARG A 203 -11.21 -2.57 9.12
C ARG A 203 -10.51 -1.23 9.04
N MET A 204 -10.55 -0.55 7.90
CA MET A 204 -9.70 0.63 7.66
C MET A 204 -10.45 1.96 7.76
N VAL A 205 -11.68 2.01 7.26
CA VAL A 205 -12.50 3.24 7.26
C VAL A 205 -12.90 3.60 8.69
N LYS A 206 -12.73 4.87 9.05
CA LYS A 206 -13.13 5.42 10.35
C LYS A 206 -14.45 6.17 10.23
N LYS A 207 -15.12 6.39 11.36
CA LYS A 207 -16.35 7.20 11.39
C LYS A 207 -16.03 8.64 10.91
N GLY A 208 -16.79 9.12 9.93
CA GLY A 208 -16.59 10.44 9.32
C GLY A 208 -15.79 10.41 8.01
N ASP A 209 -15.13 9.29 7.70
CA ASP A 209 -14.56 9.07 6.38
C ASP A 209 -15.66 8.89 5.31
N LYS A 210 -15.27 9.06 4.05
CA LYS A 210 -16.12 8.85 2.88
C LYS A 210 -15.55 7.80 1.94
N VAL A 211 -16.40 6.97 1.35
CA VAL A 211 -16.00 5.92 0.41
C VAL A 211 -16.72 6.07 -0.93
N ASP A 212 -15.95 6.29 -1.99
CA ASP A 212 -16.44 6.28 -3.37
C ASP A 212 -16.05 4.92 -4.01
N VAL A 213 -17.05 4.09 -4.34
CA VAL A 213 -16.85 2.81 -5.06
C VAL A 213 -16.99 3.06 -6.55
N VAL A 214 -15.90 2.94 -7.29
CA VAL A 214 -15.78 3.34 -8.69
C VAL A 214 -15.67 2.14 -9.58
N TYR A 215 -16.62 2.00 -10.50
CA TYR A 215 -16.55 1.04 -11.60
C TYR A 215 -16.26 1.81 -12.90
N ALA A 216 -15.06 1.59 -13.45
CA ALA A 216 -14.64 2.20 -14.70
C ALA A 216 -14.83 1.19 -15.85
N SER A 217 -15.56 1.57 -16.90
CA SER A 217 -15.79 0.71 -18.06
C SER A 217 -16.10 1.49 -19.33
N GLU A 218 -15.75 0.91 -20.48
CA GLU A 218 -16.11 1.45 -21.80
C GLU A 218 -17.62 1.32 -22.10
N ILE A 219 -18.30 0.33 -21.49
CA ILE A 219 -19.68 -0.06 -21.77
C ILE A 219 -20.57 0.11 -20.53
N VAL A 220 -21.73 0.75 -20.68
CA VAL A 220 -22.66 1.13 -19.59
C VAL A 220 -23.62 0.00 -19.18
N SER A 221 -23.17 -1.26 -19.09
CA SER A 221 -24.09 -2.41 -18.97
C SER A 221 -24.27 -3.02 -17.57
N HIS A 222 -23.68 -2.47 -16.51
CA HIS A 222 -23.52 -3.23 -15.24
C HIS A 222 -23.90 -2.50 -13.93
N THR A 223 -24.84 -1.56 -13.95
CA THR A 223 -25.23 -0.81 -12.73
C THR A 223 -25.81 -1.69 -11.61
N THR A 224 -26.50 -2.78 -11.93
CA THR A 224 -27.07 -3.70 -10.93
C THR A 224 -26.02 -4.51 -10.18
N LEU A 225 -24.78 -4.62 -10.69
CA LEU A 225 -23.70 -5.36 -10.02
C LEU A 225 -23.19 -4.66 -8.76
N LEU A 226 -23.47 -3.36 -8.60
CA LEU A 226 -22.87 -2.54 -7.57
C LEU A 226 -23.79 -2.28 -6.36
N GLU A 227 -25.08 -2.61 -6.45
CA GLU A 227 -26.06 -2.35 -5.39
C GLU A 227 -25.62 -2.91 -4.02
N GLY A 228 -25.01 -4.10 -4.01
CA GLY A 228 -24.51 -4.72 -2.79
C GLY A 228 -23.44 -3.91 -2.04
N TYR A 229 -22.62 -3.11 -2.75
CA TYR A 229 -21.65 -2.23 -2.10
C TYR A 229 -22.34 -1.13 -1.28
N LYS A 230 -23.43 -0.57 -1.81
CA LYS A 230 -24.20 0.47 -1.10
C LYS A 230 -24.84 -0.09 0.17
N ASP A 231 -25.39 -1.29 0.08
CA ASP A 231 -26.00 -1.96 1.23
C ASP A 231 -24.97 -2.24 2.33
N GLU A 232 -23.78 -2.72 1.98
CA GLU A 232 -22.70 -2.97 2.94
C GLU A 232 -22.15 -1.67 3.57
N MET A 233 -21.97 -0.60 2.79
CA MET A 233 -21.60 0.72 3.35
C MET A 233 -22.66 1.24 4.31
N ALA A 234 -23.94 1.11 3.98
CA ALA A 234 -25.04 1.51 4.84
C ALA A 234 -25.09 0.71 6.15
N LYS A 235 -24.87 -0.62 6.09
CA LYS A 235 -24.77 -1.48 7.29
C LYS A 235 -23.59 -1.08 8.19
N ALA A 236 -22.48 -0.64 7.59
CA ALA A 236 -21.30 -0.18 8.32
C ALA A 236 -21.39 1.28 8.79
N GLU A 237 -22.51 1.97 8.54
CA GLU A 237 -22.70 3.41 8.83
C GLU A 237 -21.65 4.31 8.18
N ILE A 238 -21.21 3.95 6.97
CA ILE A 238 -20.19 4.68 6.20
C ILE A 238 -20.88 5.54 5.14
N ASP A 239 -20.50 6.83 5.09
CA ASP A 239 -20.94 7.73 4.02
C ASP A 239 -20.19 7.37 2.73
N GLY A 240 -20.94 7.21 1.63
CA GLY A 240 -20.35 6.76 0.40
C GLY A 240 -21.32 6.72 -0.77
N GLN A 241 -20.75 6.58 -1.96
CA GLN A 241 -21.48 6.53 -3.21
C GLN A 241 -20.88 5.52 -4.18
N ILE A 242 -21.71 5.05 -5.11
CA ILE A 242 -21.29 4.24 -6.23
C ILE A 242 -21.15 5.17 -7.43
N VAL A 243 -20.00 5.13 -8.09
CA VAL A 243 -19.69 5.97 -9.25
C VAL A 243 -19.36 5.09 -10.44
N PHE A 244 -20.14 5.27 -11.50
CA PHE A 244 -19.84 4.70 -12.80
C PHE A 244 -19.05 5.70 -13.63
N ARG A 245 -17.82 5.35 -14.03
CA ARG A 245 -16.98 6.17 -14.90
C ARG A 245 -16.87 5.53 -16.27
N ARG A 246 -17.37 6.24 -17.29
CA ARG A 246 -17.17 5.83 -18.68
C ARG A 246 -15.85 6.41 -19.17
N SER A 247 -14.93 5.56 -19.65
CA SER A 247 -13.74 6.05 -20.33
C SER A 247 -14.10 6.70 -21.68
N HIS A 248 -13.49 7.85 -21.96
CA HIS A 248 -13.64 8.49 -23.26
C HIS A 248 -12.77 7.79 -24.33
N PRO A 249 -13.13 7.86 -25.63
CA PRO A 249 -12.26 7.36 -26.69
C PRO A 249 -10.86 7.98 -26.59
N GLY A 250 -9.82 7.14 -26.48
CA GLY A 250 -8.42 7.57 -26.32
C GLY A 250 -7.96 7.77 -24.87
N GLU A 251 -8.85 7.67 -23.89
CA GLU A 251 -8.53 7.68 -22.46
C GLU A 251 -8.41 6.24 -21.94
N SER A 252 -7.33 5.92 -21.23
CA SER A 252 -7.23 4.61 -20.57
C SER A 252 -8.14 4.53 -19.34
N LEU A 253 -8.54 3.32 -18.92
CA LEU A 253 -9.29 3.13 -17.67
C LEU A 253 -8.52 3.68 -16.45
N THR A 254 -7.19 3.54 -16.47
CA THR A 254 -6.30 4.07 -15.44
C THR A 254 -6.33 5.60 -15.38
N ASP A 255 -6.33 6.28 -16.53
CA ASP A 255 -6.44 7.74 -16.59
C ASP A 255 -7.79 8.19 -16.04
N SER A 256 -8.87 7.55 -16.47
CA SER A 256 -10.24 7.87 -16.01
C SER A 256 -10.36 7.74 -14.49
N LEU A 257 -9.83 6.66 -13.92
CA LEU A 257 -9.82 6.43 -12.47
C LEU A 257 -8.93 7.45 -11.74
N THR A 258 -7.74 7.74 -12.26
CA THR A 258 -6.81 8.69 -11.64
C THR A 258 -7.36 10.12 -11.69
N ASN A 259 -7.99 10.50 -12.79
CA ASN A 259 -8.68 11.78 -12.94
C ASN A 259 -9.80 11.90 -11.92
N TYR A 260 -10.61 10.85 -11.75
CA TYR A 260 -11.63 10.85 -10.71
C TYR A 260 -11.07 11.02 -9.30
N CYS A 261 -9.99 10.30 -8.96
CA CYS A 261 -9.33 10.45 -7.66
C CYS A 261 -8.89 11.90 -7.40
N ARG A 262 -8.42 12.62 -8.44
CA ARG A 262 -8.09 14.04 -8.34
C ARG A 262 -9.33 14.93 -8.20
N GLU A 263 -10.38 14.66 -8.98
CA GLU A 263 -11.63 15.44 -8.92
C GLU A 263 -12.27 15.44 -7.54
N VAL A 264 -12.10 14.35 -6.78
CA VAL A 264 -12.69 14.19 -5.47
C VAL A 264 -11.72 14.45 -4.31
N ASP A 265 -10.47 14.80 -4.61
CA ASP A 265 -9.37 14.91 -3.66
C ASP A 265 -9.24 13.65 -2.78
N ALA A 266 -9.10 12.49 -3.43
CA ALA A 266 -8.94 11.22 -2.72
C ALA A 266 -7.62 11.15 -1.94
N ASP A 267 -7.69 10.72 -0.68
CA ASP A 267 -6.51 10.41 0.14
C ASP A 267 -5.92 9.06 -0.22
N PHE A 268 -6.80 8.07 -0.47
CA PHE A 268 -6.45 6.69 -0.75
C PHE A 268 -7.18 6.16 -1.98
N LEU A 269 -6.42 5.47 -2.84
CA LEU A 269 -6.97 4.62 -3.89
C LEU A 269 -6.74 3.16 -3.52
N CYS A 270 -7.81 2.42 -3.29
CA CYS A 270 -7.82 1.00 -3.01
C CYS A 270 -8.12 0.21 -4.28
N ILE A 271 -7.35 -0.84 -4.53
CA ILE A 271 -7.52 -1.73 -5.69
C ILE A 271 -7.34 -3.17 -5.20
N GLY A 272 -8.22 -4.06 -5.63
CA GLY A 272 -8.02 -5.50 -5.43
C GLY A 272 -7.00 -6.03 -6.44
N ALA A 273 -5.88 -6.57 -5.95
CA ALA A 273 -4.92 -7.27 -6.79
C ALA A 273 -5.08 -8.78 -6.58
N SER A 274 -5.47 -9.52 -7.62
CA SER A 274 -5.33 -10.97 -7.61
C SER A 274 -3.84 -11.28 -7.77
N GLY A 275 -3.22 -11.85 -6.74
CA GLY A 275 -1.83 -12.32 -6.80
C GLY A 275 -1.55 -13.07 -8.11
N TYR A 276 -0.41 -12.77 -8.71
CA TYR A 276 0.00 -13.12 -10.07
C TYR A 276 -0.30 -14.58 -10.47
N GLY A 277 -1.05 -14.77 -11.56
CA GLY A 277 -0.64 -15.76 -12.58
C GLY A 277 0.51 -15.14 -13.41
N GLU A 278 1.08 -15.84 -14.40
CA GLU A 278 2.23 -15.33 -15.22
C GLU A 278 2.02 -13.95 -15.90
N ALA A 279 0.81 -13.40 -15.86
CA ALA A 279 0.43 -12.06 -16.29
C ALA A 279 0.99 -10.93 -15.40
N LYS A 280 1.56 -9.88 -15.99
CA LYS A 280 1.98 -8.68 -15.23
C LYS A 280 0.79 -7.80 -14.83
N LEU A 281 0.83 -7.15 -13.67
CA LEU A 281 -0.08 -6.04 -13.35
C LEU A 281 -0.11 -5.03 -14.52
N GLY A 282 -1.27 -4.89 -15.15
CA GLY A 282 -1.47 -4.02 -16.33
C GLY A 282 -1.28 -4.68 -17.70
N SER A 283 -1.09 -6.00 -17.80
CA SER A 283 -1.07 -6.68 -19.10
C SER A 283 -2.46 -6.66 -19.75
N ASP A 284 -2.51 -6.27 -21.02
CA ASP A 284 -3.74 -6.25 -21.82
C ASP A 284 -4.36 -7.65 -21.85
N PRO A 285 -5.68 -7.81 -21.59
CA PRO A 285 -6.38 -9.08 -21.77
C PRO A 285 -6.09 -9.77 -23.12
N ARG A 286 -5.75 -9.00 -24.16
CA ARG A 286 -5.35 -9.51 -25.49
C ARG A 286 -3.96 -10.15 -25.48
N GLU A 287 -2.98 -9.58 -24.79
CA GLU A 287 -1.65 -10.20 -24.60
C GLU A 287 -1.78 -11.52 -23.84
N MET A 288 -2.72 -11.58 -22.89
CA MET A 288 -3.02 -12.78 -22.10
C MET A 288 -3.68 -13.89 -22.92
N GLU A 289 -4.57 -13.53 -23.84
CA GLU A 289 -5.21 -14.46 -24.76
C GLU A 289 -4.20 -15.02 -25.78
N GLU A 290 -3.23 -14.22 -26.22
CA GLU A 290 -2.13 -14.67 -27.08
C GLU A 290 -1.14 -15.59 -26.35
N LEU A 291 -0.77 -15.28 -25.11
CA LEU A 291 0.07 -16.15 -24.28
C LEU A 291 -0.58 -17.52 -24.02
N ARG A 292 -1.89 -17.55 -23.75
CA ARG A 292 -2.65 -18.81 -23.60
C ARG A 292 -2.70 -19.63 -24.88
N LYS A 293 -2.75 -18.98 -26.05
CA LYS A 293 -2.70 -19.65 -27.36
C LYS A 293 -1.30 -20.16 -27.72
N MET A 294 -0.25 -19.63 -27.09
CA MET A 294 1.14 -20.09 -27.30
C MET A 294 1.53 -21.27 -26.38
N GLN A 295 0.81 -21.47 -25.28
CA GLN A 295 1.06 -22.56 -24.31
C GLN A 295 0.27 -23.86 -24.62
N HIS A 296 -0.52 -23.86 -25.70
CA HIS A 296 -1.30 -24.99 -26.19
C HIS A 296 -1.03 -25.25 -27.67
#